data_AF-A0A941RPY5-F1
#
_entry.id   AF-A0A941RPY5-F1
#
_cell.length_a   1.000
_cell.length_b   1.000
_cell.length_c   1.000
_cell.angle_alpha   90.00
_cell.angle_beta   90.00
_cell.angle_gamma   90.00
#
_symmetry.space_group_name_H-M   'P 1'
#
loop_
_entity.id
_entity.type
_entity.pdbx_description
1 polymer ?
#
loop_
_entity_poly.entity_id
_entity_poly.type
_entity_poly.pdbx_seq_one_letter_code
_entity_poly.pdbx_strand_id
1 'polypeptide(L)'
;MPVSQVGLILLVACVVAMLSRGLRLPYSVGLVTAGFGLAIVGRPAHISFHPDFIYSVLLPPLIFEAALQLRWQAFAKNLPLTLTLAFPGVLLSSAVVAVGMHFLVGWSWQGSIIFGVLISATDPVSVIAAFKELKVERRLSLVVESESLLNDGAAAVAFGLATQIASNATVGPTVVLGSLCWMVLGGLFVGIAGADENALKLMLQNAWLQCGSHLGP
;
A
#
# COMPACT_ATOMS: atom_id res chain seq x y z
N MET A 1 -21.46 -9.36 6.96
CA MET A 1 -20.95 -10.70 7.33
C MET A 1 -21.30 -10.96 8.78
N PRO A 2 -21.77 -12.16 9.16
CA PRO A 2 -21.98 -12.51 10.56
C PRO A 2 -20.65 -12.46 11.34
N VAL A 3 -20.67 -11.93 12.56
CA VAL A 3 -19.49 -11.72 13.43
C VAL A 3 -18.69 -13.01 13.63
N SER A 4 -19.34 -14.16 13.62
CA SER A 4 -18.72 -15.48 13.73
C SER A 4 -17.78 -15.83 12.57
N GLN A 5 -18.06 -15.38 11.35
CA GLN A 5 -17.17 -15.61 10.20
C GLN A 5 -15.89 -14.77 10.31
N VAL A 6 -16.02 -13.50 10.71
CA VAL A 6 -14.85 -12.62 10.93
C VAL A 6 -13.96 -13.19 12.03
N GLY A 7 -14.55 -13.66 13.13
CA GLY A 7 -13.82 -14.32 14.21
C GLY A 7 -13.06 -15.57 13.74
N LEU A 8 -13.70 -16.41 12.91
CA LEU A 8 -13.05 -17.61 12.34
C LEU A 8 -11.86 -17.25 11.45
N ILE A 9 -12.00 -16.23 10.59
CA ILE A 9 -10.92 -15.79 9.69
C ILE A 9 -9.75 -15.25 10.49
N LEU A 10 -10.01 -14.39 11.50
CA LEU A 10 -8.97 -13.85 12.36
C LEU A 10 -8.27 -14.96 13.15
N LEU A 11 -9.01 -15.97 13.61
CA LEU A 11 -8.43 -17.11 14.30
C LEU A 11 -7.52 -17.93 13.37
N VAL A 12 -7.98 -18.26 12.16
CA VAL A 12 -7.17 -18.97 11.16
C VAL A 12 -5.93 -18.15 10.80
N ALA A 13 -6.08 -16.85 10.56
CA ALA A 13 -4.97 -15.96 10.27
C ALA A 13 -3.94 -15.90 11.41
N CYS A 14 -4.40 -15.82 12.67
CA CYS A 14 -3.53 -15.88 13.85
C CYS A 14 -2.78 -17.21 13.96
N VAL A 15 -3.47 -18.34 13.79
CA VAL A 15 -2.85 -19.67 13.84
C VAL A 15 -1.77 -19.81 12.75
N VAL A 16 -2.10 -19.40 11.51
CA VAL A 16 -1.15 -19.43 10.40
C VAL A 16 0.03 -18.49 10.65
N ALA A 17 -0.20 -17.28 11.18
CA ALA A 17 0.86 -16.35 11.52
C ALA A 17 1.79 -16.91 12.61
N MET A 18 1.24 -17.56 13.64
CA MET A 18 2.02 -18.20 14.70
C MET A 18 2.88 -19.35 14.16
N LEU A 19 2.31 -20.23 13.32
CA LEU A 19 3.03 -21.32 12.67
C LEU A 19 4.13 -20.81 11.74
N SER A 20 3.83 -19.78 10.95
CA SER A 20 4.79 -19.17 10.01
C SER A 20 5.98 -18.55 10.73
N ARG A 21 5.75 -17.92 11.89
CA ARG A 21 6.83 -17.39 12.75
C ARG A 21 7.75 -18.50 13.26
N GLY A 22 7.21 -19.67 13.59
CA GLY A 22 8.01 -20.85 13.97
C GLY A 22 8.94 -21.34 12.86
N LEU A 23 8.54 -21.14 11.59
CA LEU A 23 9.29 -21.56 10.40
C LEU A 23 10.23 -20.47 9.84
N ARG A 24 10.33 -19.29 10.49
CA ARG A 24 11.11 -18.13 10.04
C ARG A 24 10.77 -17.63 8.63
N LEU A 25 9.54 -17.86 8.17
CA LEU A 25 9.05 -17.35 6.88
C LEU A 25 8.31 -16.02 7.07
N PRO A 26 8.35 -15.10 6.09
CA PRO A 26 7.50 -13.92 6.08
C PRO A 26 6.03 -14.33 6.18
N TYR A 27 5.26 -13.60 7.00
CA TYR A 27 3.86 -13.94 7.29
C TYR A 27 3.01 -13.98 6.01
N SER A 28 3.27 -13.10 5.04
CA SER A 28 2.54 -13.05 3.76
C SER A 28 2.68 -14.36 2.99
N VAL A 29 3.88 -14.94 2.95
CA VAL A 29 4.13 -16.24 2.29
C VAL A 29 3.39 -17.36 3.00
N GLY A 30 3.43 -17.37 4.34
CA GLY A 30 2.70 -18.34 5.15
C GLY A 30 1.18 -18.28 4.96
N LEU A 31 0.62 -17.08 4.90
CA LEU A 31 -0.82 -16.87 4.68
C LEU A 31 -1.26 -17.32 3.28
N VAL A 32 -0.49 -16.98 2.25
CA VAL A 32 -0.76 -17.38 0.86
C VAL A 32 -0.67 -18.89 0.69
N THR A 33 0.38 -19.53 1.21
CA THR A 33 0.56 -20.98 1.12
C THR A 33 -0.52 -21.75 1.89
N ALA A 34 -0.92 -21.28 3.08
CA ALA A 34 -2.03 -21.86 3.82
C ALA A 34 -3.36 -21.73 3.06
N GLY A 35 -3.65 -20.54 2.50
CA GLY A 35 -4.84 -20.31 1.69
C GLY A 35 -4.88 -21.19 0.43
N PHE A 36 -3.75 -21.31 -0.27
CA PHE A 36 -3.60 -22.18 -1.43
C PHE A 36 -3.79 -23.66 -1.08
N GLY A 37 -3.21 -24.12 0.03
CA GLY A 37 -3.42 -25.48 0.53
C GLY A 37 -4.88 -25.77 0.85
N LEU A 38 -5.57 -24.84 1.52
CA LEU A 38 -7.02 -24.96 1.80
C LEU A 38 -7.86 -25.01 0.53
N ALA A 39 -7.49 -24.26 -0.51
CA ALA A 39 -8.16 -24.27 -1.80
C ALA A 39 -8.03 -25.64 -2.49
N ILE A 40 -6.84 -26.25 -2.48
CA ILE A 40 -6.61 -27.59 -3.06
C ILE A 40 -7.38 -28.68 -2.32
N VAL A 41 -7.48 -28.58 -0.98
CA VAL A 41 -8.19 -29.57 -0.14
C VAL A 41 -9.71 -29.55 -0.37
N GLY A 42 -10.24 -28.59 -1.14
CA GLY A 42 -11.65 -28.59 -1.55
C GLY A 42 -12.62 -28.28 -0.43
N ARG A 43 -12.15 -27.60 0.64
CA ARG A 43 -12.99 -27.00 1.68
C ARG A 43 -12.99 -25.48 1.54
N PRO A 44 -13.52 -24.91 0.44
CA PRO A 44 -13.70 -23.47 0.38
C PRO A 44 -14.71 -23.12 1.48
N ALA A 45 -14.24 -22.41 2.49
CA ALA A 45 -15.16 -21.73 3.38
C ALA A 45 -15.92 -20.75 2.47
N HIS A 46 -17.22 -20.96 2.26
CA HIS A 46 -18.11 -20.03 1.53
C HIS A 46 -18.25 -18.76 2.35
N ILE A 47 -17.18 -17.98 2.36
CA ILE A 47 -17.10 -16.70 3.01
C ILE A 47 -17.25 -15.68 1.90
N SER A 48 -18.44 -15.10 1.79
CA SER A 48 -18.71 -14.02 0.84
C SER A 48 -17.98 -12.76 1.31
N PHE A 49 -16.72 -12.62 0.93
CA PHE A 49 -15.93 -11.42 1.16
C PHE A 49 -16.33 -10.35 0.15
N HIS A 50 -16.88 -9.24 0.64
CA HIS A 50 -17.00 -8.02 -0.17
C HIS A 50 -15.69 -7.24 -0.09
N PRO A 51 -15.02 -6.97 -1.23
CA PRO A 51 -13.81 -6.15 -1.28
C PRO A 51 -14.00 -4.78 -0.59
N ASP A 52 -15.21 -4.24 -0.66
CA ASP A 52 -15.58 -2.95 -0.06
C ASP A 52 -15.31 -2.91 1.45
N PHE A 53 -15.44 -4.03 2.15
CA PHE A 53 -15.11 -4.08 3.59
C PHE A 53 -13.63 -3.82 3.84
N ILE A 54 -12.75 -4.37 2.99
CA ILE A 54 -11.30 -4.16 3.10
C ILE A 54 -10.99 -2.69 2.84
N TYR A 55 -11.50 -2.14 1.73
CA TYR A 55 -11.22 -0.76 1.33
C TYR A 55 -11.82 0.29 2.27
N SER A 56 -13.02 0.07 2.82
CA SER A 56 -13.73 1.06 3.63
C SER A 56 -13.49 0.93 5.14
N VAL A 57 -13.15 -0.26 5.64
CA VAL A 57 -13.03 -0.49 7.09
C VAL A 57 -11.59 -0.79 7.50
N LEU A 58 -10.87 -1.63 6.76
CA LEU A 58 -9.51 -2.05 7.15
C LEU A 58 -8.42 -1.09 6.66
N LEU A 59 -8.51 -0.68 5.40
CA LEU A 59 -7.48 0.11 4.74
C LEU A 59 -7.31 1.53 5.34
N PRO A 60 -8.36 2.28 5.70
CA PRO A 60 -8.17 3.64 6.24
C PRO A 60 -7.40 3.67 7.57
N PRO A 61 -7.73 2.83 8.59
CA PRO A 61 -6.92 2.75 9.80
C PRO A 61 -5.48 2.31 9.56
N LEU A 62 -5.24 1.35 8.66
CA LEU A 62 -3.90 0.85 8.34
C LEU A 62 -3.02 1.94 7.71
N ILE A 63 -3.55 2.66 6.72
CA ILE A 63 -2.82 3.77 6.09
C ILE A 63 -2.61 4.91 7.09
N PHE A 64 -3.59 5.21 7.95
CA PHE A 64 -3.47 6.24 8.96
C PHE A 64 -2.38 5.91 10.00
N GLU A 65 -2.35 4.67 10.50
CA GLU A 65 -1.30 4.21 11.42
C GLU A 65 0.09 4.34 10.79
N ALA A 66 0.25 3.88 9.55
CA ALA A 66 1.53 3.95 8.87
C ALA A 66 1.97 5.40 8.59
N ALA A 67 1.03 6.28 8.23
CA ALA A 67 1.30 7.71 8.09
C ALA A 67 1.73 8.38 9.41
N LEU A 68 1.15 7.97 10.55
CA LEU A 68 1.53 8.48 11.88
C LEU A 68 2.92 8.02 12.33
N GLN A 69 3.34 6.81 11.94
CA GLN A 69 4.68 6.30 12.25
C GLN A 69 5.77 6.97 11.41
N LEU A 70 5.41 7.58 10.29
CA LEU A 70 6.34 8.24 9.38
C LEU A 70 6.96 9.49 10.00
N ARG A 71 8.29 9.57 10.02
CA ARG A 71 9.01 10.75 10.53
C ARG A 71 8.95 11.91 9.52
N TRP A 72 7.99 12.81 9.69
CA TRP A 72 7.71 13.94 8.79
C TRP A 72 8.97 14.71 8.34
N GLN A 73 9.89 15.03 9.24
CA GLN A 73 11.08 15.82 8.89
C GLN A 73 12.02 15.09 7.93
N ALA A 74 12.28 13.81 8.22
CA ALA A 74 13.16 13.01 7.40
C ALA A 74 12.50 12.63 6.07
N PHE A 75 11.18 12.47 6.07
CA PHE A 75 10.37 12.35 4.86
C PHE A 75 10.45 13.60 3.99
N ALA A 76 10.19 14.79 4.55
CA ALA A 76 10.23 16.06 3.82
C ALA A 76 11.61 16.32 3.15
N LYS A 77 12.71 15.93 3.80
CA LYS A 77 14.06 16.01 3.23
C LYS A 77 14.28 15.06 2.04
N ASN A 78 13.55 13.95 1.95
CA ASN A 78 13.64 12.97 0.87
C ASN A 78 12.40 12.98 -0.05
N LEU A 79 11.55 14.00 0.07
CA LEU A 79 10.30 14.12 -0.67
C LEU A 79 10.50 14.01 -2.20
N PRO A 80 11.49 14.69 -2.82
CA PRO A 80 11.66 14.61 -4.28
C PRO A 80 12.00 13.19 -4.76
N LEU A 81 12.85 12.48 -4.01
CA LEU A 81 13.20 11.10 -4.32
C LEU A 81 11.98 10.18 -4.17
N THR A 82 11.27 10.33 -3.05
CA THR A 82 10.11 9.49 -2.74
C THR A 82 8.99 9.67 -3.76
N LEU A 83 8.68 10.92 -4.13
CA LEU A 83 7.69 11.22 -5.17
C LEU A 83 8.09 10.64 -6.53
N THR A 84 9.38 10.68 -6.87
CA THR A 84 9.88 10.14 -8.14
C THR A 84 9.71 8.61 -8.19
N LEU A 85 9.94 7.93 -7.08
CA LEU A 85 9.75 6.47 -6.99
C LEU A 85 8.26 6.10 -6.97
N ALA A 86 7.47 6.77 -6.14
CA ALA A 86 6.06 6.44 -5.90
C ALA A 86 5.10 6.80 -7.05
N PHE A 87 5.48 7.70 -7.97
CA PHE A 87 4.63 8.07 -9.11
C PHE A 87 5.25 7.58 -10.45
N PRO A 88 6.33 8.16 -10.97
CA PRO A 88 7.01 7.63 -12.16
C PRO A 88 7.42 6.17 -12.04
N GLY A 89 7.96 5.73 -10.90
CA GLY A 89 8.38 4.35 -10.70
C GLY A 89 7.22 3.35 -10.77
N VAL A 90 6.06 3.72 -10.24
CA VAL A 90 4.82 2.92 -10.30
C VAL A 90 4.28 2.83 -11.72
N LEU A 91 4.26 3.94 -12.44
CA LEU A 91 3.86 3.96 -13.86
C LEU A 91 4.81 3.14 -14.72
N LEU A 92 6.12 3.25 -14.47
CA LEU A 92 7.12 2.48 -15.20
C LEU A 92 7.01 0.99 -14.90
N SER A 93 6.94 0.59 -13.63
CA SER A 93 6.82 -0.81 -13.23
C SER A 93 5.54 -1.45 -13.76
N SER A 94 4.39 -0.77 -13.64
CA SER A 94 3.13 -1.25 -14.19
C SER A 94 3.17 -1.36 -15.71
N ALA A 95 3.77 -0.41 -16.43
CA ALA A 95 3.93 -0.47 -17.88
C ALA A 95 4.84 -1.64 -18.30
N VAL A 96 5.98 -1.84 -17.62
CA VAL A 96 6.90 -2.95 -17.90
C VAL A 96 6.19 -4.29 -17.71
N VAL A 97 5.45 -4.46 -16.61
CA VAL A 97 4.68 -5.68 -16.34
C VAL A 97 3.58 -5.87 -17.38
N ALA A 98 2.82 -4.82 -17.71
CA ALA A 98 1.74 -4.88 -18.68
C ALA A 98 2.23 -5.27 -20.08
N VAL A 99 3.31 -4.63 -20.54
CA VAL A 99 3.96 -4.97 -21.83
C VAL A 99 4.44 -6.43 -21.79
N GLY A 100 5.08 -6.85 -20.70
CA GLY A 100 5.51 -8.24 -20.51
C GLY A 100 4.35 -9.23 -20.60
N MET A 101 3.24 -8.98 -19.91
CA MET A 101 2.06 -9.85 -19.93
C MET A 101 1.40 -9.90 -21.32
N HIS A 102 1.34 -8.77 -22.02
CA HIS A 102 0.77 -8.73 -23.37
C HIS A 102 1.63 -9.54 -24.36
N PHE A 103 2.94 -9.29 -24.41
CA PHE A 103 3.80 -9.89 -25.43
C PHE A 103 4.31 -11.29 -25.09
N LEU A 104 4.58 -11.59 -23.82
CA LEU A 104 5.12 -12.89 -23.42
C LEU A 104 4.02 -13.91 -23.12
N VAL A 105 2.90 -13.48 -22.54
CA VAL A 105 1.80 -14.37 -22.12
C VAL A 105 0.62 -14.31 -23.10
N GLY A 106 0.51 -13.26 -23.92
CA GLY A 106 -0.58 -13.11 -24.89
C GLY A 106 -1.87 -12.58 -24.28
N TRP A 107 -1.81 -11.93 -23.13
CA TRP A 107 -3.00 -11.35 -22.48
C TRP A 107 -3.52 -10.13 -23.25
N SER A 108 -4.80 -9.80 -23.10
CA SER A 108 -5.35 -8.56 -23.66
C SER A 108 -4.68 -7.34 -23.04
N TRP A 109 -4.64 -6.21 -23.76
CA TRP A 109 -4.10 -4.96 -23.23
C TRP A 109 -4.81 -4.52 -21.94
N GLN A 110 -6.13 -4.67 -21.91
CA GLN A 110 -6.94 -4.34 -20.73
C GLN A 110 -6.54 -5.18 -19.52
N GLY A 111 -6.46 -6.51 -19.68
CA GLY A 111 -6.06 -7.41 -18.60
C GLY A 111 -4.63 -7.17 -18.14
N SER A 112 -3.72 -6.91 -19.10
CA SER A 112 -2.31 -6.67 -18.82
C SER A 112 -2.06 -5.36 -18.07
N ILE A 113 -2.76 -4.28 -18.44
CA ILE A 113 -2.66 -2.98 -17.75
C ILE A 113 -3.21 -3.09 -16.33
N ILE A 114 -4.41 -3.68 -16.17
CA ILE A 114 -5.01 -3.88 -14.84
C ILE A 114 -4.07 -4.70 -13.96
N PHE A 115 -3.51 -5.78 -14.49
CA PHE A 115 -2.57 -6.63 -13.76
C PHE A 115 -1.27 -5.88 -13.41
N GLY A 116 -0.71 -5.14 -14.37
CA GLY A 116 0.52 -4.36 -14.14
C GLY A 116 0.36 -3.34 -13.02
N VAL A 117 -0.77 -2.63 -12.99
CA VAL A 117 -1.09 -1.68 -11.91
C VAL A 117 -1.34 -2.39 -10.58
N LEU A 118 -2.01 -3.55 -10.61
CA LEU A 118 -2.27 -4.34 -9.40
C LEU A 118 -0.96 -4.83 -8.74
N ILE A 119 0.05 -5.17 -9.54
CA ILE A 119 1.34 -5.68 -9.07
C ILE A 119 2.33 -4.56 -8.71
N SER A 120 2.11 -3.32 -9.16
CA SER A 120 3.03 -2.22 -8.88
C SER A 120 3.00 -1.74 -7.42
N ALA A 121 1.92 -2.01 -6.66
CA ALA A 121 1.85 -1.71 -5.24
C ALA A 121 2.82 -2.61 -4.45
N THR A 122 3.74 -2.00 -3.69
CA THR A 122 4.82 -2.69 -2.97
C THR A 122 4.55 -2.74 -1.48
N ASP A 123 4.76 -3.91 -0.85
CA ASP A 123 4.72 -4.05 0.63
C ASP A 123 6.12 -3.89 1.23
N PRO A 124 6.38 -2.85 2.04
CA PRO A 124 7.70 -2.54 2.53
C PRO A 124 8.03 -3.40 3.76
N VAL A 125 7.06 -4.06 4.40
CA VAL A 125 7.23 -4.73 5.70
C VAL A 125 8.27 -5.83 5.62
N SER A 126 8.23 -6.64 4.55
CA SER A 126 9.20 -7.72 4.34
C SER A 126 10.61 -7.17 4.08
N VAL A 127 10.71 -6.08 3.33
CA VAL A 127 11.99 -5.43 3.00
C VAL A 127 12.59 -4.78 4.25
N ILE A 128 11.77 -4.08 5.04
CA ILE A 128 12.18 -3.44 6.29
C ILE A 128 12.63 -4.49 7.31
N ALA A 129 11.97 -5.65 7.39
CA ALA A 129 12.40 -6.75 8.25
C ALA A 129 13.81 -7.24 7.87
N ALA A 130 14.06 -7.48 6.58
CA ALA A 130 15.39 -7.85 6.09
C ALA A 130 16.44 -6.75 6.35
N PHE A 131 16.08 -5.48 6.16
CA PHE A 131 16.97 -4.34 6.42
C PHE A 131 17.39 -4.24 7.88
N LYS A 132 16.50 -4.59 8.82
CA LYS A 132 16.83 -4.64 10.25
C LYS A 132 17.86 -5.73 10.55
N GLU A 133 17.76 -6.91 9.93
CA GLU A 133 18.74 -7.99 10.09
C GLU A 133 20.11 -7.60 9.51
N LEU A 134 20.10 -6.90 8.36
CA LEU A 134 21.30 -6.44 7.67
C LEU A 134 21.87 -5.12 8.22
N LYS A 135 21.25 -4.52 9.25
CA LYS A 135 21.65 -3.24 9.86
C LYS A 135 21.77 -2.09 8.84
N VAL A 136 20.85 -2.04 7.88
CA VAL A 136 20.80 -0.98 6.86
C VAL A 136 20.54 0.39 7.49
N GLU A 137 21.04 1.46 6.85
CA GLU A 137 20.82 2.83 7.31
C GLU A 137 19.32 3.16 7.45
N ARG A 138 18.98 3.88 8.54
CA ARG A 138 17.61 4.35 8.80
C ARG A 138 17.03 5.20 7.68
N ARG A 139 17.88 5.90 6.92
CA ARG A 139 17.46 6.71 5.78
C ARG A 139 16.83 5.86 4.68
N LEU A 140 17.46 4.73 4.32
CA LEU A 140 16.96 3.84 3.27
C LEU A 140 15.64 3.17 3.70
N SER A 141 15.55 2.74 4.96
CA SER A 141 14.30 2.19 5.51
C SER A 141 13.16 3.20 5.42
N LEU A 142 13.42 4.46 5.79
CA LEU A 142 12.42 5.53 5.70
C LEU A 142 11.99 5.80 4.25
N VAL A 143 12.94 5.85 3.31
CA VAL A 143 12.63 6.09 1.90
C VAL A 143 11.72 4.99 1.36
N VAL A 144 12.04 3.72 1.62
CA VAL A 144 11.23 2.56 1.20
C VAL A 144 9.84 2.57 1.85
N GLU A 145 9.76 2.85 3.15
CA GLU A 145 8.48 2.96 3.87
C GLU A 145 7.60 4.08 3.30
N SER A 146 8.19 5.24 3.04
CA SER A 146 7.47 6.37 2.45
C SER A 146 7.10 6.19 0.99
N GLU A 147 7.92 5.46 0.22
CA GLU A 147 7.67 5.14 -1.19
C GLU A 147 6.47 4.22 -1.31
N SER A 148 6.47 3.13 -0.55
CA SER A 148 5.35 2.19 -0.52
C SER A 148 4.04 2.86 -0.08
N LEU A 149 4.05 3.71 0.95
CA LEU A 149 2.83 4.39 1.39
C LEU A 149 2.22 5.31 0.33
N LEU A 150 3.05 6.03 -0.42
CA LEU A 150 2.57 6.88 -1.51
C LEU A 150 2.18 6.04 -2.74
N ASN A 151 2.92 4.96 -3.01
CA ASN A 151 2.65 4.01 -4.07
C ASN A 151 1.29 3.33 -3.90
N ASP A 152 0.93 2.87 -2.70
CA ASP A 152 -0.37 2.25 -2.42
C ASP A 152 -1.54 3.15 -2.85
N GLY A 153 -1.44 4.44 -2.55
CA GLY A 153 -2.40 5.44 -3.01
C GLY A 153 -2.40 5.59 -4.54
N ALA A 154 -1.23 5.76 -5.14
CA ALA A 154 -1.07 5.93 -6.58
C ALA A 154 -1.60 4.71 -7.39
N ALA A 155 -1.28 3.50 -6.95
CA ALA A 155 -1.72 2.25 -7.53
C ALA A 155 -3.24 2.07 -7.42
N ALA A 156 -3.84 2.42 -6.27
CA ALA A 156 -5.30 2.39 -6.12
C ALA A 156 -6.01 3.31 -7.13
N VAL A 157 -5.48 4.53 -7.36
CA VAL A 157 -6.05 5.45 -8.37
C VAL A 157 -5.88 4.88 -9.78
N ALA A 158 -4.66 4.45 -10.10
CA ALA A 158 -4.34 3.89 -11.40
C ALA A 158 -5.21 2.65 -11.70
N PHE A 159 -5.52 1.84 -10.69
CA PHE A 159 -6.38 0.66 -10.82
C PHE A 159 -7.83 1.08 -11.12
N GLY A 160 -8.36 2.08 -10.40
CA GLY A 160 -9.68 2.65 -10.67
C GLY A 160 -9.80 3.20 -12.09
N LEU A 161 -8.75 3.85 -12.61
CA LEU A 161 -8.71 4.33 -13.99
C LEU A 161 -8.61 3.18 -15.00
N ALA A 162 -7.73 2.21 -14.77
CA ALA A 162 -7.54 1.06 -15.65
C ALA A 162 -8.83 0.24 -15.81
N THR A 163 -9.58 0.06 -14.71
CA THR A 163 -10.87 -0.64 -14.72
C THR A 163 -11.97 0.14 -15.45
N GLN A 164 -12.00 1.47 -15.34
CA GLN A 164 -12.91 2.32 -16.13
C GLN A 164 -12.58 2.27 -17.62
N ILE A 165 -11.30 2.29 -17.99
CA ILE A 165 -10.88 2.15 -19.40
C ILE A 165 -11.31 0.77 -19.93
N ALA A 166 -11.15 -0.28 -19.12
CA ALA A 166 -11.53 -1.64 -19.48
C ALA A 166 -13.05 -1.84 -19.64
N SER A 167 -13.89 -1.02 -19.00
CA SER A 167 -15.35 -1.03 -19.19
C SER A 167 -15.83 -0.26 -20.42
N ASN A 168 -14.92 0.08 -21.36
CA ASN A 168 -15.16 0.88 -22.56
C ASN A 168 -15.65 2.30 -22.27
N ALA A 169 -15.40 2.84 -21.07
CA ALA A 169 -15.57 4.28 -20.86
C ALA A 169 -14.50 5.01 -21.68
N THR A 170 -14.90 6.00 -22.48
CA THR A 170 -13.95 6.92 -23.11
C THR A 170 -13.36 7.83 -22.03
N VAL A 171 -12.27 7.37 -21.42
CA VAL A 171 -11.54 8.15 -20.41
C VAL A 171 -10.49 8.98 -21.14
N GLY A 172 -10.78 10.27 -21.34
CA GLY A 172 -9.82 11.21 -21.92
C GLY A 172 -8.63 11.45 -20.97
N PRO A 173 -7.46 11.89 -21.48
CA PRO A 173 -6.32 12.27 -20.64
C PRO A 173 -6.67 13.33 -19.58
N THR A 174 -7.61 14.23 -19.92
CA THR A 174 -8.14 15.25 -19.01
C THR A 174 -8.91 14.66 -17.84
N VAL A 175 -9.65 13.57 -18.05
CA VAL A 175 -10.36 12.85 -16.99
C VAL A 175 -9.35 12.15 -16.08
N VAL A 176 -8.33 11.50 -16.65
CA VAL A 176 -7.24 10.86 -15.88
C VAL A 176 -6.52 11.87 -14.99
N LEU A 177 -6.05 12.98 -15.55
CA LEU A 177 -5.41 14.05 -14.77
C LEU A 177 -6.37 14.68 -13.77
N GLY A 178 -7.63 14.90 -14.15
CA GLY A 178 -8.66 15.46 -13.28
C GLY A 178 -8.94 14.57 -12.07
N SER A 179 -9.07 13.25 -12.26
CA SER A 179 -9.26 12.28 -11.18
C SER A 179 -8.06 12.19 -10.25
N LEU A 180 -6.84 12.20 -10.79
CA LEU A 180 -5.61 12.24 -10.00
C LEU A 180 -5.52 13.52 -9.18
N CYS A 181 -5.71 14.69 -9.80
CA CYS A 181 -5.72 15.98 -9.11
C CYS A 181 -6.80 16.04 -8.04
N TRP A 182 -8.02 15.59 -8.34
CA TRP A 182 -9.13 15.58 -7.38
C TRP A 182 -8.83 14.69 -6.19
N MET A 183 -8.24 13.52 -6.39
CA MET A 183 -7.92 12.61 -5.28
C MET A 183 -6.76 13.15 -4.43
N VAL A 184 -5.71 13.69 -5.06
CA VAL A 184 -4.57 14.27 -4.33
C VAL A 184 -4.99 15.52 -3.56
N LEU A 185 -5.66 16.48 -4.23
CA LEU A 185 -6.08 17.72 -3.60
C LEU A 185 -7.23 17.51 -2.61
N GLY A 186 -8.18 16.65 -2.94
CA GLY A 186 -9.29 16.27 -2.05
C GLY A 186 -8.78 15.53 -0.82
N GLY A 187 -7.89 14.56 -0.99
CA GLY A 187 -7.24 13.86 0.12
C GLY A 187 -6.43 14.81 1.01
N LEU A 188 -5.66 15.72 0.41
CA LEU A 188 -4.92 16.75 1.14
C LEU A 188 -5.87 17.68 1.91
N PHE A 189 -6.95 18.14 1.27
CA PHE A 189 -7.94 19.02 1.89
C PHE A 189 -8.63 18.34 3.08
N VAL A 190 -9.11 17.11 2.91
CA VAL A 190 -9.72 16.33 4.01
C VAL A 190 -8.70 16.05 5.11
N GLY A 191 -7.45 15.75 4.75
CA GLY A 191 -6.37 15.54 5.73
C GLY A 191 -6.08 16.78 6.56
N ILE A 192 -6.04 17.97 5.95
CA ILE A 192 -5.85 19.25 6.65
C ILE A 192 -7.08 19.59 7.49
N ALA A 193 -8.29 19.40 6.95
CA ALA A 193 -9.54 19.72 7.66
C ALA A 193 -9.81 18.78 8.84
N GLY A 194 -9.41 17.51 8.73
CA GLY A 194 -9.52 16.51 9.80
C GLY A 194 -8.37 16.52 10.80
N ALA A 195 -7.31 17.30 10.55
CA ALA A 195 -6.23 17.47 11.52
C ALA A 195 -6.72 18.33 12.69
N ASP A 196 -6.95 17.69 13.84
CA ASP A 196 -7.24 18.39 15.09
C ASP A 196 -6.08 19.35 15.47
N GLU A 197 -6.39 20.46 16.11
CA GLU A 197 -5.40 21.46 16.55
C GLU A 197 -4.31 20.83 17.42
N ASN A 198 -4.68 19.83 18.23
CA ASN A 198 -3.75 19.05 19.05
C ASN A 198 -2.90 18.06 18.24
N ALA A 199 -3.45 17.47 17.17
CA ALA A 199 -2.68 16.62 16.27
C ALA A 199 -1.66 17.46 15.48
N LEU A 200 -2.08 18.64 14.99
CA LEU A 200 -1.20 19.63 14.37
C LEU A 200 -0.11 20.10 15.35
N LYS A 201 -0.48 20.42 16.60
CA LYS A 201 0.49 20.77 17.65
C LYS A 201 1.43 19.61 17.96
N LEU A 202 0.97 18.37 18.06
CA LEU A 202 1.81 17.19 18.29
C LEU A 202 2.74 16.90 17.10
N MET A 203 2.29 17.07 15.87
CA MET A 203 3.12 16.95 14.67
C MET A 203 4.18 18.06 14.62
N LEU A 204 3.79 19.31 14.92
CA LEU A 204 4.69 20.45 15.01
C LEU A 204 5.66 20.34 16.20
N GLN A 205 5.23 19.77 17.32
CA GLN A 205 6.04 19.58 18.53
C GLN A 205 6.97 18.38 18.38
N ASN A 206 6.56 17.30 17.72
CA ASN A 206 7.47 16.22 17.28
C ASN A 206 8.47 16.73 16.24
N ALA A 207 8.06 17.63 15.34
CA ALA A 207 9.00 18.32 14.47
C ALA A 207 9.97 19.20 15.30
N TRP A 208 9.49 19.98 16.27
CA TRP A 208 10.34 20.84 17.09
C TRP A 208 11.34 20.05 17.96
N LEU A 209 10.88 18.99 18.64
CA LEU A 209 11.70 18.11 19.48
C LEU A 209 12.77 17.38 18.66
N GLN A 210 12.45 16.95 17.45
CA GLN A 210 13.44 16.36 16.54
C GLN A 210 14.45 17.40 16.01
N CYS A 211 14.06 18.68 15.92
CA CYS A 211 14.96 19.79 15.56
C CYS A 211 16.02 20.08 16.63
N GLY A 212 15.62 20.03 17.92
CA GLY A 212 16.54 20.26 19.05
C GLY A 212 17.58 19.16 19.28
N SER A 213 17.32 17.93 18.81
CA SER A 213 18.24 16.79 19.01
C SER A 213 19.50 16.82 18.15
N HIS A 214 19.63 17.78 17.22
CA HIS A 214 20.84 18.03 16.42
C HIS A 214 21.61 19.31 16.84
N LEU A 215 21.22 19.95 17.95
CA LEU A 215 21.87 21.14 18.52
C LEU A 215 22.12 21.00 20.04
N GLY A 216 22.55 19.82 20.48
CA GLY A 216 23.22 19.63 21.78
C GLY A 216 24.70 19.29 21.53
N PRO A 217 25.62 19.75 22.40
CA PRO A 217 27.04 19.99 22.10
C PRO A 217 27.82 18.80 21.56
#